data_AF-A0AA40T4C6-F1
#
_entry.id   AF-A0AA40T4C6-F1
#
_cell.length_a   1.000
_cell.length_b   1.000
_cell.length_c   1.000
_cell.angle_alpha   90.00
_cell.angle_beta   90.00
_cell.angle_gamma   90.00
#
_symmetry.space_group_name_H-M   'P 1'
#
loop_
_entity.id
_entity.type
_entity.pdbx_description
1 polymer ?
#
loop_
_entity_poly.entity_id
_entity_poly.type
_entity_poly.pdbx_seq_one_letter_code
_entity_poly.pdbx_strand_id
1 'polypeptide(L)'
;MMLKNVKACQTSVANGLSQQIITEMQRIDSTCLVSFSELNVSISTSVFPLLQPPAKEGLRQAIKASGGRKLVVNSAYRTIAQQYLLSRQKQQNRCGRTLVAQPGKSNHESGLALDISDFQIWKPYFVQCGWRWLGAADEVHFDFVRTMRNIRGLSVLSFQRLWNRYNLNDRIIEDGVYGAQTDNRLANSPTEGFGEKDELTANRVLRLSQPLMQGGDVRIVQIALKRAGFNISVDGLFGASTENGVKQFQKQKGLEVDGCVGTATWKALGM
;
A
#
# COMPACT_ATOMS: atom_id res chain seq x y z
N MET A 1 6.15 -5.89 17.44
CA MET A 1 6.14 -7.37 17.25
C MET A 1 6.89 -7.68 15.96
N MET A 2 7.56 -8.83 15.82
CA MET A 2 8.19 -9.23 14.54
C MET A 2 7.25 -10.10 13.70
N LEU A 3 7.37 -10.05 12.37
CA LEU A 3 6.52 -10.83 11.45
C LEU A 3 6.54 -12.34 11.76
N LYS A 4 7.72 -12.91 12.07
CA LYS A 4 7.85 -14.34 12.44
C LYS A 4 7.06 -14.75 13.68
N ASN A 5 6.76 -13.78 14.56
CA ASN A 5 6.07 -14.01 15.83
C ASN A 5 4.56 -13.81 15.72
N VAL A 6 4.04 -13.41 14.55
CA VAL A 6 2.61 -13.17 14.35
C VAL A 6 1.83 -14.49 14.46
N LYS A 7 0.91 -14.54 15.42
CA LYS A 7 -0.02 -15.64 15.59
C LYS A 7 -1.44 -15.34 15.12
N ALA A 8 -1.82 -14.08 14.94
CA ALA A 8 -3.17 -13.74 14.49
C ALA A 8 -3.42 -14.23 13.05
N CYS A 9 -4.67 -14.62 12.76
CA CYS A 9 -5.11 -15.08 11.43
C CYS A 9 -5.47 -13.93 10.48
N GLN A 10 -4.83 -12.78 10.66
CA GLN A 10 -5.08 -11.56 9.88
C GLN A 10 -3.76 -10.98 9.39
N THR A 11 -3.77 -10.38 8.21
CA THR A 11 -2.61 -9.70 7.62
C THR A 11 -2.53 -8.23 8.00
N SER A 12 -3.59 -7.65 8.57
CA SER A 12 -3.67 -6.26 9.00
C SER A 12 -2.61 -5.87 10.03
N VAL A 13 -2.10 -6.85 10.80
CA VAL A 13 -0.98 -6.61 11.73
C VAL A 13 0.28 -6.14 11.02
N ALA A 14 0.47 -6.46 9.73
CA ALA A 14 1.62 -6.00 8.96
C ALA A 14 1.35 -4.68 8.21
N ASN A 15 0.21 -4.01 8.45
CA ASN A 15 -0.17 -2.83 7.68
C ASN A 15 0.86 -1.69 7.76
N GLY A 16 1.49 -1.47 8.92
CA GLY A 16 2.53 -0.44 9.06
C GLY A 16 3.74 -0.71 8.16
N LEU A 17 4.32 -1.92 8.21
CA LEU A 17 5.41 -2.31 7.32
C LEU A 17 4.99 -2.29 5.84
N SER A 18 3.79 -2.80 5.54
CA SER A 18 3.25 -2.78 4.18
C SER A 18 3.09 -1.37 3.64
N GLN A 19 2.65 -0.42 4.47
CA GLN A 19 2.53 0.98 4.08
C GLN A 19 3.89 1.58 3.75
N GLN A 20 4.93 1.31 4.54
CA GLN A 20 6.30 1.74 4.23
C GLN A 20 6.79 1.15 2.90
N ILE A 21 6.54 -0.14 2.65
CA ILE A 21 6.88 -0.81 1.39
C ILE A 21 6.16 -0.13 0.22
N ILE A 22 4.85 0.11 0.32
CA ILE A 22 4.07 0.80 -0.72
C ILE A 22 4.60 2.20 -0.99
N THR A 23 4.92 2.96 0.07
CA THR A 23 5.52 4.29 -0.05
C THR A 23 6.85 4.23 -0.80
N GLU A 24 7.72 3.28 -0.49
CA GLU A 24 8.99 3.11 -1.20
C GLU A 24 8.76 2.65 -2.66
N MET A 25 7.77 1.78 -2.93
CA MET A 25 7.40 1.42 -4.31
C MET A 25 7.02 2.66 -5.11
N GLN A 26 6.22 3.57 -4.53
CA GLN A 26 5.78 4.81 -5.19
C GLN A 26 6.90 5.86 -5.33
N ARG A 27 7.96 5.78 -4.52
CA ARG A 27 9.20 6.56 -4.72
C ARG A 27 10.01 6.05 -5.90
N ILE A 28 10.07 4.73 -6.08
CA ILE A 28 10.77 4.09 -7.20
C ILE A 28 9.99 4.27 -8.50
N ASP A 29 8.68 4.11 -8.44
CA ASP A 29 7.77 4.25 -9.57
C ASP A 29 6.40 4.77 -9.09
N SER A 30 6.17 6.07 -9.28
CA SER A 30 4.93 6.72 -8.88
C SER A 30 3.70 6.28 -9.68
N THR A 31 3.86 5.49 -10.74
CA THR A 31 2.77 5.04 -11.62
C THR A 31 2.34 3.59 -11.36
N CYS A 32 3.05 2.86 -10.49
CA CYS A 32 2.85 1.41 -10.32
C CYS A 32 1.46 1.04 -9.78
N LEU A 33 0.90 1.87 -8.88
CA LEU A 33 -0.32 1.61 -8.15
C LEU A 33 -1.10 2.90 -7.91
N VAL A 34 -2.41 2.83 -8.07
CA VAL A 34 -3.36 3.90 -7.80
C VAL A 34 -4.48 3.40 -6.90
N SER A 35 -4.99 4.30 -6.05
CA SER A 35 -6.13 3.96 -5.19
C SER A 35 -7.42 3.83 -6.01
N PHE A 36 -8.27 2.88 -5.65
CA PHE A 36 -9.65 2.76 -6.16
C PHE A 36 -10.71 3.04 -5.09
N SER A 37 -10.32 3.60 -3.93
CA SER A 37 -11.23 3.88 -2.81
C SER A 37 -12.39 4.81 -3.16
N GLU A 38 -12.27 5.58 -4.23
CA GLU A 38 -13.33 6.48 -4.71
C GLU A 38 -14.42 5.77 -5.53
N LEU A 39 -14.22 4.49 -5.89
CA LEU A 39 -15.24 3.69 -6.58
C LEU A 39 -16.31 3.20 -5.59
N ASN A 40 -17.47 2.74 -6.09
CA ASN A 40 -18.56 2.24 -5.26
C ASN A 40 -18.24 0.84 -4.69
N VAL A 41 -17.29 0.79 -3.75
CA VAL A 41 -16.77 -0.44 -3.14
C VAL A 41 -16.93 -0.43 -1.62
N SER A 42 -17.00 -1.62 -1.03
CA SER A 42 -16.84 -1.88 0.39
C SER A 42 -15.55 -2.67 0.60
N ILE A 43 -14.68 -2.21 1.50
CA ILE A 43 -13.40 -2.85 1.83
C ILE A 43 -13.26 -2.98 3.35
N SER A 44 -12.59 -4.03 3.81
CA SER A 44 -12.15 -4.13 5.21
C SER A 44 -10.79 -3.44 5.40
N THR A 45 -10.40 -3.23 6.66
CA THR A 45 -9.11 -2.64 7.05
C THR A 45 -7.87 -3.47 6.67
N SER A 46 -8.06 -4.73 6.25
CA SER A 46 -6.96 -5.60 5.80
C SER A 46 -6.64 -5.43 4.32
N VAL A 47 -7.46 -4.71 3.56
CA VAL A 47 -7.34 -4.54 2.11
C VAL A 47 -6.66 -3.22 1.81
N PHE A 48 -5.54 -3.26 1.09
CA PHE A 48 -5.00 -2.07 0.45
C PHE A 48 -5.77 -1.80 -0.84
N PRO A 49 -6.54 -0.70 -0.95
CA PRO A 49 -7.40 -0.44 -2.09
C PRO A 49 -6.58 0.12 -3.26
N LEU A 50 -5.56 -0.62 -3.68
CA LEU A 50 -4.61 -0.26 -4.73
C LEU A 50 -4.69 -1.28 -5.86
N LEU A 51 -4.61 -0.79 -7.09
CA LEU A 51 -4.49 -1.58 -8.31
C LEU A 51 -3.54 -0.86 -9.27
N GLN A 52 -3.04 -1.56 -10.29
CA GLN A 52 -2.44 -0.87 -11.42
C GLN A 52 -3.52 -0.03 -12.15
N PRO A 53 -3.16 1.10 -12.79
CA PRO A 53 -4.16 2.00 -13.37
C PRO A 53 -5.14 1.35 -14.35
N PRO A 54 -4.71 0.45 -15.28
CA PRO A 54 -5.65 -0.21 -16.18
C PRO A 54 -6.59 -1.21 -15.50
N ALA A 55 -6.12 -1.88 -14.43
CA ALA A 55 -6.99 -2.76 -13.64
C ALA A 55 -8.04 -1.94 -12.88
N LYS A 56 -7.66 -0.80 -12.29
CA LYS A 56 -8.62 0.15 -11.70
C LYS A 56 -9.67 0.59 -12.72
N GLU A 57 -9.26 0.88 -13.95
CA GLU A 57 -10.17 1.26 -15.02
C GLU A 57 -11.14 0.12 -15.38
N GLY A 58 -10.65 -1.12 -15.50
CA GLY A 58 -11.50 -2.29 -15.69
C GLY A 58 -12.50 -2.49 -14.54
N LEU A 59 -12.08 -2.27 -13.29
CA LEU A 59 -12.97 -2.32 -12.12
C LEU A 59 -14.08 -1.26 -12.20
N ARG A 60 -13.73 -0.01 -12.56
CA ARG A 60 -14.69 1.08 -12.74
C ARG A 60 -15.73 0.74 -13.81
N GLN A 61 -15.30 0.15 -14.92
CA GLN A 61 -16.20 -0.29 -15.99
C GLN A 61 -17.14 -1.41 -15.53
N ALA A 62 -16.64 -2.40 -14.78
CA ALA A 62 -17.47 -3.49 -14.24
C ALA A 62 -18.54 -2.95 -13.27
N ILE A 63 -18.19 -2.02 -12.38
CA ILE A 63 -19.15 -1.36 -11.48
C ILE A 63 -20.20 -0.59 -12.29
N LYS A 64 -19.80 0.16 -13.33
CA LYS A 64 -20.74 0.86 -14.21
C LYS A 64 -21.67 -0.11 -14.95
N ALA A 65 -21.14 -1.19 -15.51
CA ALA A 65 -21.89 -2.21 -16.25
C ALA A 65 -22.91 -2.94 -15.38
N SER A 66 -22.64 -3.07 -14.07
CA SER A 66 -23.58 -3.63 -13.10
C SER A 66 -24.79 -2.73 -12.77
N GLY A 67 -24.87 -1.53 -13.36
CA GLY A 67 -25.84 -0.50 -12.98
C GLY A 67 -25.40 0.29 -11.73
N GLY A 68 -24.10 0.32 -11.42
CA GLY A 68 -23.56 1.02 -10.26
C GLY A 68 -23.72 0.29 -8.94
N ARG A 69 -23.88 -1.04 -8.93
CA ARG A 69 -23.97 -1.84 -7.69
C ARG A 69 -22.73 -1.64 -6.83
N LYS A 70 -22.91 -1.73 -5.52
CA LYS A 70 -21.80 -1.67 -4.56
C LYS A 70 -21.08 -3.02 -4.53
N LEU A 71 -19.79 -3.01 -4.85
CA LEU A 71 -18.94 -4.22 -4.83
C LEU A 71 -18.32 -4.42 -3.45
N VAL A 72 -18.30 -5.64 -2.93
CA VAL A 72 -17.52 -5.99 -1.73
C VAL A 72 -16.21 -6.63 -2.15
N VAL A 73 -15.09 -6.01 -1.79
CA VAL A 73 -13.74 -6.47 -2.11
C VAL A 73 -13.10 -7.08 -0.86
N ASN A 74 -12.77 -8.37 -0.95
CA ASN A 74 -12.18 -9.17 0.12
C ASN A 74 -10.65 -9.05 0.16
N SER A 75 -10.02 -8.89 -1.01
CA SER A 75 -8.57 -8.73 -1.17
C SER A 75 -8.27 -7.99 -2.48
N ALA A 76 -7.17 -7.23 -2.49
CA ALA A 76 -6.71 -6.49 -3.65
C ALA A 76 -5.18 -6.55 -3.72
N TYR A 77 -4.48 -5.43 -3.93
CA TYR A 77 -3.03 -5.42 -3.85
C TYR A 77 -2.53 -5.90 -2.48
N ARG A 78 -1.52 -6.76 -2.52
CA ARG A 78 -0.88 -7.33 -1.33
C ARG A 78 0.63 -7.15 -1.44
N THR A 79 1.25 -6.60 -0.41
CA THR A 79 2.72 -6.46 -0.38
C THR A 79 3.40 -7.80 -0.07
N ILE A 80 4.72 -7.84 -0.29
CA ILE A 80 5.55 -8.97 0.09
C ILE A 80 5.45 -9.33 1.59
N ALA A 81 5.22 -8.35 2.47
CA ALA A 81 5.07 -8.57 3.92
C ALA A 81 3.75 -9.29 4.28
N GLN A 82 2.63 -8.89 3.67
CA GLN A 82 1.36 -9.57 3.87
C GLN A 82 1.38 -10.98 3.25
N GLN A 83 1.99 -11.13 2.06
CA GLN A 83 2.12 -12.43 1.43
C GLN A 83 3.04 -13.37 2.23
N TYR A 84 4.11 -12.84 2.85
CA TYR A 84 4.94 -13.57 3.80
C TYR A 84 4.11 -14.16 4.94
N LEU A 85 3.26 -13.35 5.60
CA LEU A 85 2.41 -13.84 6.70
C LEU A 85 1.48 -14.97 6.27
N LEU A 86 0.83 -14.83 5.11
CA LEU A 86 -0.04 -15.88 4.59
C LEU A 86 0.74 -17.17 4.29
N SER A 87 1.92 -17.04 3.69
CA SER A 87 2.79 -18.20 3.40
C SER A 87 3.21 -18.90 4.70
N ARG A 88 3.56 -18.15 5.76
CA ARG A 88 3.89 -18.72 7.08
C ARG A 88 2.72 -19.39 7.76
N GLN A 89 1.53 -18.78 7.71
CA GLN A 89 0.31 -19.39 8.25
C GLN A 89 0.01 -20.73 7.56
N LYS A 90 0.15 -20.80 6.22
CA LYS A 90 0.03 -22.06 5.47
C LYS A 90 1.09 -23.08 5.87
N GLN A 91 2.37 -22.71 5.92
CA GLN A 91 3.47 -23.61 6.31
C GLN A 91 3.28 -24.20 7.72
N GLN A 92 2.64 -23.45 8.61
CA GLN A 92 2.34 -23.87 9.97
C GLN A 92 0.99 -24.61 10.11
N ASN A 93 0.25 -24.86 9.00
CA ASN A 93 -1.11 -25.41 9.00
C ASN A 93 -2.10 -24.60 9.87
N ARG A 94 -2.01 -23.27 9.82
CA ARG A 94 -2.84 -22.35 10.62
C ARG A 94 -3.83 -21.59 9.75
N CYS A 95 -4.91 -21.13 10.37
CA CYS A 95 -5.88 -20.21 9.76
C CYS A 95 -6.58 -20.76 8.50
N GLY A 96 -6.66 -22.09 8.35
CA GLY A 96 -7.34 -22.74 7.21
C GLY A 96 -6.74 -22.42 5.84
N ARG A 97 -5.47 -22.00 5.78
CA ARG A 97 -4.84 -21.55 4.54
C ARG A 97 -4.44 -22.72 3.65
N THR A 98 -5.25 -23.06 2.66
CA THR A 98 -4.99 -24.15 1.70
C THR A 98 -4.32 -23.64 0.42
N LEU A 99 -4.77 -22.52 -0.11
CA LEU A 99 -4.29 -21.92 -1.36
C LEU A 99 -3.54 -20.61 -1.10
N VAL A 100 -2.21 -20.72 -0.97
CA VAL A 100 -1.32 -19.57 -0.79
C VAL A 100 -0.09 -19.77 -1.65
N ALA A 101 0.18 -18.80 -2.52
CA ALA A 101 1.39 -18.72 -3.32
C ALA A 101 2.62 -18.34 -2.47
N GLN A 102 3.81 -18.72 -2.93
CA GLN A 102 5.04 -18.22 -2.30
C GLN A 102 5.14 -16.69 -2.49
N PRO A 103 5.77 -15.97 -1.54
CA PRO A 103 6.04 -14.55 -1.70
C PRO A 103 6.83 -14.26 -2.99
N GLY A 104 6.52 -13.15 -3.65
CA GLY A 104 7.05 -12.78 -4.97
C GLY A 104 6.35 -13.46 -6.16
N LYS A 105 5.41 -14.38 -5.91
CA LYS A 105 4.70 -15.15 -6.95
C LYS A 105 3.18 -14.99 -6.93
N SER A 106 2.61 -14.36 -5.90
CA SER A 106 1.15 -14.19 -5.76
C SER A 106 0.59 -13.26 -6.82
N ASN A 107 -0.64 -13.50 -7.28
CA ASN A 107 -1.31 -12.60 -8.21
C ASN A 107 -1.65 -11.26 -7.57
N HIS A 108 -1.96 -11.22 -6.28
CA HIS A 108 -2.20 -9.96 -5.55
C HIS A 108 -0.98 -9.05 -5.48
N GLU A 109 0.24 -9.60 -5.51
CA GLU A 109 1.48 -8.82 -5.53
C GLU A 109 1.70 -8.09 -6.87
N SER A 110 0.91 -8.42 -7.90
CA SER A 110 0.96 -7.71 -9.18
C SER A 110 0.12 -6.44 -9.21
N GLY A 111 -0.80 -6.23 -8.27
CA GLY A 111 -1.80 -5.14 -8.37
C GLY A 111 -2.81 -5.33 -9.50
N LEU A 112 -2.95 -6.55 -10.02
CA LEU A 112 -3.90 -6.91 -11.08
C LEU A 112 -4.92 -7.97 -10.60
N ALA A 113 -4.97 -8.28 -9.30
CA ALA A 113 -5.87 -9.30 -8.78
C ALA A 113 -6.82 -8.74 -7.72
N LEU A 114 -8.04 -9.27 -7.70
CA LEU A 114 -9.08 -8.98 -6.73
C LEU A 114 -9.73 -10.28 -6.25
N ASP A 115 -9.99 -10.36 -4.95
CA ASP A 115 -10.96 -11.29 -4.39
C ASP A 115 -12.23 -10.52 -4.07
N ILE A 116 -13.38 -10.99 -4.51
CA ILE A 116 -14.66 -10.29 -4.33
C ILE A 116 -15.73 -11.21 -3.74
N SER A 117 -16.70 -10.64 -3.04
CA SER A 117 -17.91 -11.37 -2.65
C SER A 117 -18.91 -11.42 -3.80
N ASP A 118 -19.90 -12.30 -3.69
CA ASP A 118 -20.98 -12.47 -4.68
C ASP A 118 -20.44 -12.69 -6.11
N PHE A 119 -19.36 -13.48 -6.23
CA PHE A 119 -18.64 -13.67 -7.49
C PHE A 119 -19.57 -14.10 -8.64
N GLN A 120 -20.59 -14.92 -8.35
CA GLN A 120 -21.56 -15.38 -9.35
C GLN A 120 -22.30 -14.21 -10.01
N ILE A 121 -22.64 -13.18 -9.23
CA ILE A 121 -23.31 -11.97 -9.70
C ILE A 121 -22.34 -11.08 -10.47
N TRP A 122 -21.10 -10.95 -9.99
CA TRP A 122 -20.12 -10.02 -10.55
C TRP A 122 -19.37 -10.54 -11.77
N LYS A 123 -19.21 -11.86 -11.88
CA LYS A 123 -18.47 -12.54 -12.95
C LYS A 123 -18.79 -12.05 -14.36
N PRO A 124 -20.06 -11.95 -14.82
CA PRO A 124 -20.34 -11.46 -16.18
C PRO A 124 -19.82 -10.05 -16.43
N TYR A 125 -19.97 -9.13 -15.48
CA TYR A 125 -19.49 -7.74 -15.60
C TYR A 125 -17.97 -7.67 -15.58
N PHE A 126 -17.32 -8.45 -14.71
CA PHE A 126 -15.87 -8.53 -14.62
C PHE A 126 -15.26 -9.08 -15.91
N VAL A 127 -15.80 -10.18 -16.44
CA VAL A 127 -15.33 -10.81 -17.68
C VAL A 127 -15.46 -9.88 -18.87
N GLN A 128 -16.59 -9.19 -19.00
CA GLN A 128 -16.79 -8.19 -20.05
C GLN A 128 -15.77 -7.04 -19.97
N CYS A 129 -15.29 -6.71 -18.77
CA CYS A 129 -14.39 -5.57 -18.52
C CYS A 129 -12.91 -5.98 -18.35
N GLY A 130 -12.50 -7.12 -18.91
CA GLY A 130 -11.09 -7.50 -19.00
C GLY A 130 -10.54 -8.25 -17.77
N TRP A 131 -11.40 -8.72 -16.89
CA TRP A 131 -11.03 -9.61 -15.79
C TRP A 131 -11.27 -11.07 -16.16
N ARG A 132 -10.36 -11.96 -15.77
CA ARG A 132 -10.49 -13.40 -15.88
C ARG A 132 -10.78 -13.97 -14.51
N TRP A 133 -11.89 -14.67 -14.39
CA TRP A 133 -12.19 -15.50 -13.23
C TRP A 133 -11.24 -16.70 -13.17
N LEU A 134 -10.65 -16.98 -12.01
CA LEU A 134 -9.60 -18.00 -11.89
C LEU A 134 -10.16 -19.43 -11.96
N GLY A 135 -11.40 -19.65 -11.51
CA GLY A 135 -12.08 -20.94 -11.61
C GLY A 135 -12.58 -21.46 -10.26
N ALA A 136 -13.16 -22.66 -10.27
CA ALA A 136 -13.80 -23.28 -9.11
C ALA A 136 -12.85 -23.56 -7.92
N ALA A 137 -11.55 -23.66 -8.18
CA ALA A 137 -10.56 -23.82 -7.12
C ALA A 137 -10.39 -22.56 -6.26
N ASP A 138 -10.73 -21.38 -6.81
CA ASP A 138 -10.65 -20.10 -6.12
C ASP A 138 -11.75 -19.16 -6.66
N GLU A 139 -12.98 -19.43 -6.24
CA GLU A 139 -14.18 -18.85 -6.87
C GLU A 139 -14.29 -17.34 -6.72
N VAL A 140 -13.65 -16.76 -5.72
CA VAL A 140 -13.70 -15.31 -5.46
C VAL A 140 -12.64 -14.54 -6.25
N HIS A 141 -11.65 -15.22 -6.84
CA HIS A 141 -10.47 -14.60 -7.42
C HIS A 141 -10.66 -14.22 -8.89
N PHE A 142 -10.26 -12.99 -9.20
CA PHE A 142 -10.20 -12.44 -10.56
C PHE A 142 -8.85 -11.80 -10.86
N ASP A 143 -8.27 -12.13 -12.01
CA ASP A 143 -7.08 -11.46 -12.55
C ASP A 143 -7.47 -10.50 -13.69
N PHE A 144 -6.93 -9.29 -13.71
CA PHE A 144 -7.03 -8.41 -14.88
C PHE A 144 -6.01 -8.85 -15.94
N VAL A 145 -6.46 -9.25 -17.13
CA VAL A 145 -5.66 -10.02 -18.11
C VAL A 145 -5.15 -9.22 -19.32
N ARG A 146 -4.94 -7.92 -19.18
CA ARG A 146 -4.22 -7.14 -20.21
C ARG A 146 -2.70 -7.26 -20.02
N THR A 147 -1.93 -7.07 -21.09
CA THR A 147 -0.47 -6.95 -21.00
C THR A 147 -0.13 -5.76 -20.12
N MET A 148 0.42 -6.05 -18.95
CA MET A 148 0.66 -5.07 -17.91
C MET A 148 2.05 -5.29 -17.32
N ARG A 149 2.59 -4.25 -16.68
CA ARG A 149 3.91 -4.31 -16.04
C ARG A 149 3.90 -5.34 -14.91
N ASN A 150 4.94 -6.16 -14.83
CA ASN A 150 5.15 -7.00 -13.65
C ASN A 150 5.78 -6.19 -12.52
N ILE A 151 5.00 -5.87 -11.48
CA ILE A 151 5.46 -5.10 -10.31
C ILE A 151 5.74 -5.97 -9.08
N ARG A 152 5.67 -7.30 -9.18
CA ARG A 152 5.92 -8.19 -8.02
C ARG A 152 7.30 -7.95 -7.41
N GLY A 153 8.32 -7.87 -8.27
CA GLY A 153 9.69 -7.56 -7.84
C GLY A 153 9.87 -6.15 -7.28
N LEU A 154 8.99 -5.20 -7.63
CA LEU A 154 9.04 -3.83 -7.08
C LEU A 154 8.74 -3.82 -5.57
N SER A 155 7.79 -4.64 -5.11
CA SER A 155 7.52 -4.79 -3.67
C SER A 155 8.71 -5.40 -2.92
N VAL A 156 9.38 -6.37 -3.53
CA VAL A 156 10.58 -7.00 -2.96
C VAL A 156 11.74 -5.99 -2.89
N LEU A 157 12.00 -5.28 -3.99
CA LEU A 157 13.05 -4.26 -4.06
C LEU A 157 12.82 -3.15 -3.02
N SER A 158 11.57 -2.72 -2.88
CA SER A 158 11.17 -1.70 -1.91
C SER A 158 11.41 -2.16 -0.48
N PHE A 159 11.11 -3.42 -0.16
CA PHE A 159 11.47 -3.99 1.13
C PHE A 159 12.99 -4.06 1.32
N GLN A 160 13.75 -4.49 0.32
CA GLN A 160 15.22 -4.58 0.41
C GLN A 160 15.86 -3.23 0.69
N ARG A 161 15.40 -2.16 0.01
CA ARG A 161 15.81 -0.77 0.27
C ARG A 161 15.47 -0.30 1.68
N LEU A 162 14.25 -0.57 2.13
CA LEU A 162 13.85 -0.25 3.50
C LEU A 162 14.72 -1.00 4.51
N TRP A 163 14.95 -2.29 4.31
CA TRP A 163 15.80 -3.08 5.18
C TRP A 163 17.20 -2.45 5.28
N ASN A 164 17.84 -2.17 4.15
CA ASN A 164 19.18 -1.57 4.11
C ASN A 164 19.25 -0.19 4.75
N ARG A 165 18.18 0.61 4.66
CA ARG A 165 18.10 1.94 5.28
C ARG A 165 18.09 1.85 6.81
N TYR A 166 17.42 0.85 7.38
CA TYR A 166 17.22 0.72 8.83
C TYR A 166 18.16 -0.31 9.50
N ASN A 167 18.90 -1.10 8.73
CA ASN A 167 19.79 -2.15 9.22
C ASN A 167 21.19 -2.03 8.59
N LEU A 168 21.91 -0.96 8.95
CA LEU A 168 23.20 -0.59 8.34
C LEU A 168 24.28 -1.70 8.44
N ASN A 169 24.22 -2.51 9.50
CA ASN A 169 25.18 -3.59 9.75
C ASN A 169 24.74 -4.96 9.21
N ASP A 170 23.51 -5.08 8.69
CA ASP A 170 22.99 -6.31 8.11
C ASP A 170 22.35 -6.01 6.74
N ARG A 171 23.17 -5.69 5.74
CA ARG A 171 22.65 -5.30 4.42
C ARG A 171 22.31 -6.52 3.56
N ILE A 172 21.37 -6.33 2.62
CA ILE A 172 21.01 -7.26 1.56
C ILE A 172 21.13 -6.67 0.17
N ILE A 173 21.25 -7.55 -0.81
CA ILE A 173 21.21 -7.19 -2.22
C ILE A 173 19.82 -6.61 -2.56
N GLU A 174 19.80 -5.52 -3.30
CA GLU A 174 18.59 -4.83 -3.79
C GLU A 174 18.28 -5.24 -5.24
N ASP A 175 17.95 -6.51 -5.44
CA ASP A 175 17.73 -7.11 -6.77
C ASP A 175 16.24 -7.26 -7.15
N GLY A 176 15.33 -7.00 -6.21
CA GLY A 176 13.90 -7.25 -6.41
C GLY A 176 13.51 -8.72 -6.48
N VAL A 177 14.40 -9.63 -6.08
CA VAL A 177 14.17 -11.09 -6.11
C VAL A 177 13.88 -11.60 -4.70
N TYR A 178 12.78 -12.35 -4.57
CA TYR A 178 12.49 -13.02 -3.30
C TYR A 178 13.33 -14.29 -3.16
N GLY A 179 14.25 -14.28 -2.20
CA GLY A 179 15.08 -15.43 -1.85
C GLY A 179 15.30 -15.54 -0.34
N ALA A 180 16.17 -16.47 0.07
CA ALA A 180 16.44 -16.75 1.49
C ALA A 180 16.89 -15.50 2.28
N GLN A 181 17.66 -14.60 1.65
CA GLN A 181 18.09 -13.35 2.28
C GLN A 181 16.92 -12.43 2.61
N THR A 182 16.02 -12.22 1.65
CA THR A 182 14.79 -11.42 1.80
C THR A 182 13.83 -12.06 2.79
N ASP A 183 13.64 -13.38 2.71
CA ASP A 183 12.75 -14.15 3.58
C ASP A 183 13.14 -14.06 5.06
N ASN A 184 14.43 -14.26 5.38
CA ASN A 184 14.93 -14.17 6.75
C ASN A 184 14.70 -12.78 7.33
N ARG A 185 14.87 -11.73 6.52
CA ARG A 185 14.77 -10.35 6.98
C ARG A 185 13.34 -9.88 7.10
N LEU A 186 12.46 -10.33 6.21
CA LEU A 186 11.01 -10.21 6.43
C LEU A 186 10.62 -10.88 7.74
N ALA A 187 11.09 -12.09 8.03
CA ALA A 187 10.82 -12.78 9.29
C ALA A 187 11.18 -11.93 10.52
N ASN A 188 12.29 -11.20 10.44
CA ASN A 188 12.82 -10.34 11.51
C ASN A 188 12.39 -8.86 11.40
N SER A 189 11.46 -8.53 10.50
CA SER A 189 10.96 -7.16 10.36
C SER A 189 9.83 -6.88 11.37
N PRO A 190 9.75 -5.67 11.93
CA PRO A 190 8.64 -5.32 12.81
C PRO A 190 7.33 -5.19 12.02
N THR A 191 6.23 -5.66 12.61
CA THR A 191 4.89 -5.65 12.01
C THR A 191 4.41 -4.24 11.65
N GLU A 192 4.72 -3.28 12.52
CA GLU A 192 4.39 -1.86 12.33
C GLU A 192 5.37 -1.12 11.39
N GLY A 193 6.37 -1.80 10.85
CA GLY A 193 7.47 -1.17 10.10
C GLY A 193 8.66 -0.84 10.99
N PHE A 194 9.73 -0.30 10.42
CA PHE A 194 11.01 -0.06 11.12
C PHE A 194 10.99 1.15 12.07
N GLY A 195 9.80 1.61 12.47
CA GLY A 195 9.58 2.87 13.15
C GLY A 195 9.88 4.07 12.24
N GLU A 196 9.68 5.28 12.75
CA GLU A 196 10.04 6.53 12.09
C GLU A 196 11.55 6.83 12.08
N LYS A 197 12.42 5.84 12.37
CA LYS A 197 13.88 6.00 12.41
C LYS A 197 14.52 6.18 11.01
N ASP A 198 13.89 6.95 10.16
CA ASP A 198 14.61 7.95 9.41
C ASP A 198 14.91 9.06 10.45
N GLU A 199 16.11 9.09 11.01
CA GLU A 199 16.63 10.32 11.65
C GLU A 199 16.61 11.51 10.66
N LEU A 200 16.34 11.25 9.38
CA LEU A 200 16.04 12.21 8.32
C LEU A 200 14.56 12.57 8.12
N THR A 201 13.58 11.92 8.78
CA THR A 201 12.16 12.28 8.70
C THR A 201 11.48 12.48 10.05
N ALA A 202 11.93 11.82 11.13
CA ALA A 202 11.43 12.09 12.49
C ALA A 202 11.90 13.46 13.05
N ASN A 203 13.06 13.97 12.61
CA ASN A 203 13.56 15.30 12.97
C ASN A 203 13.36 16.35 11.87
N ARG A 204 12.87 15.94 10.70
CA ARG A 204 12.69 16.87 9.57
C ARG A 204 11.33 17.54 9.69
N VAL A 205 11.32 18.63 10.46
CA VAL A 205 10.21 19.58 10.46
C VAL A 205 10.05 20.15 9.05
N LEU A 206 9.01 19.72 8.35
CA LEU A 206 8.74 20.23 7.00
C LEU A 206 8.21 21.66 7.10
N ARG A 207 8.82 22.58 6.37
CA ARG A 207 8.47 24.00 6.36
C ARG A 207 8.86 24.62 5.04
N LEU A 208 8.36 25.82 4.79
CA LEU A 208 8.85 26.63 3.69
C LEU A 208 10.34 26.97 3.93
N SER A 209 11.20 26.68 2.95
CA SER A 209 12.64 26.96 3.02
C SER A 209 13.22 27.30 1.65
N GLN A 210 14.47 27.73 1.60
CA GLN A 210 15.20 27.96 0.35
C GLN A 210 16.56 27.24 0.40
N PRO A 211 16.82 26.26 -0.49
CA PRO A 211 15.90 25.69 -1.48
C PRO A 211 14.67 25.04 -0.83
N LEU A 212 13.60 24.87 -1.59
CA LEU A 212 12.36 24.24 -1.10
C LEU A 212 12.66 22.84 -0.57
N MET A 213 12.04 22.49 0.56
CA MET A 213 12.05 21.10 1.01
C MET A 213 11.32 20.24 -0.01
N GLN A 214 11.93 19.15 -0.42
CA GLN A 214 11.36 18.20 -1.36
C GLN A 214 11.49 16.77 -0.86
N GLY A 215 10.60 15.89 -1.31
CA GLY A 215 10.66 14.46 -1.00
C GLY A 215 9.30 13.77 -0.89
N GLY A 216 9.35 12.46 -0.61
CA GLY A 216 8.14 11.65 -0.43
C GLY A 216 7.37 12.01 0.84
N ASP A 217 8.07 12.47 1.88
CA ASP A 217 7.49 13.05 3.10
C ASP A 217 6.60 14.27 2.79
N VAL A 218 7.08 15.17 1.93
CA VAL A 218 6.28 16.32 1.45
C VAL A 218 5.04 15.84 0.68
N ARG A 219 5.18 14.84 -0.21
CA ARG A 219 4.03 14.28 -0.94
C ARG A 219 3.01 13.66 -0.01
N ILE A 220 3.45 12.95 1.03
CA ILE A 220 2.56 12.33 2.01
C ILE A 220 1.75 13.40 2.75
N VAL A 221 2.40 14.48 3.21
CA VAL A 221 1.69 15.63 3.81
C VAL A 221 0.69 16.22 2.82
N GLN A 222 1.11 16.44 1.57
CA GLN A 222 0.22 17.02 0.56
C GLN A 222 -1.01 16.14 0.28
N ILE A 223 -0.84 14.81 0.25
CA ILE A 223 -1.94 13.84 0.13
C ILE A 223 -2.85 13.90 1.36
N ALA A 224 -2.27 13.94 2.57
CA ALA A 224 -3.02 13.99 3.82
C ALA A 224 -3.85 15.29 3.94
N LEU A 225 -3.27 16.43 3.56
CA LEU A 225 -3.96 17.71 3.48
C LEU A 225 -5.09 17.68 2.44
N LYS A 226 -4.87 17.09 1.26
CA LYS A 226 -5.97 16.88 0.30
C LYS A 226 -7.11 16.04 0.88
N ARG A 227 -6.79 14.97 1.59
CA ARG A 227 -7.81 14.12 2.26
C ARG A 227 -8.55 14.88 3.36
N ALA A 228 -7.87 15.81 4.04
CA ALA A 228 -8.48 16.69 5.03
C ALA A 228 -9.32 17.83 4.42
N GLY A 229 -9.40 17.91 3.08
CA GLY A 229 -10.25 18.87 2.36
C GLY A 229 -9.52 20.10 1.82
N PHE A 230 -8.19 20.17 1.93
CA PHE A 230 -7.42 21.32 1.44
C PHE A 230 -7.08 21.17 -0.04
N ASN A 231 -7.37 22.21 -0.83
CA ASN A 231 -7.06 22.21 -2.25
C ASN A 231 -5.62 22.68 -2.52
N ILE A 232 -4.67 21.74 -2.49
CA ILE A 232 -3.24 22.00 -2.77
C ILE A 232 -2.68 21.02 -3.81
N SER A 233 -1.56 21.37 -4.43
CA SER A 233 -0.83 20.47 -5.35
C SER A 233 -0.06 19.38 -4.60
N VAL A 234 0.06 18.20 -5.21
CA VAL A 234 0.88 17.08 -4.72
C VAL A 234 2.09 16.90 -5.64
N ASP A 235 3.03 17.82 -5.56
CA ASP A 235 4.24 17.86 -6.39
C ASP A 235 5.48 17.32 -5.65
N GLY A 236 5.40 17.19 -4.33
CA GLY A 236 6.51 16.83 -3.46
C GLY A 236 7.46 17.98 -3.16
N LEU A 237 7.02 19.23 -3.38
CA LEU A 237 7.72 20.47 -3.05
C LEU A 237 6.96 21.23 -1.96
N PHE A 238 7.63 21.56 -0.86
CA PHE A 238 7.04 22.31 0.24
C PHE A 238 7.06 23.81 -0.08
N GLY A 239 6.24 24.21 -1.05
CA GLY A 239 6.03 25.60 -1.43
C GLY A 239 4.93 26.30 -0.63
N ALA A 240 4.69 27.58 -0.93
CA ALA A 240 3.71 28.41 -0.22
C ALA A 240 2.29 27.81 -0.18
N SER A 241 1.87 27.08 -1.23
CA SER A 241 0.59 26.37 -1.23
C SER A 241 0.52 25.28 -0.16
N THR A 242 1.61 24.52 0.03
CA THR A 242 1.67 23.47 1.07
C THR A 242 1.70 24.09 2.46
N GLU A 243 2.52 25.13 2.68
CA GLU A 243 2.58 25.85 3.95
C GLU A 243 1.21 26.41 4.37
N ASN A 244 0.49 27.05 3.43
CA ASN A 244 -0.86 27.56 3.70
C ASN A 244 -1.85 26.43 4.04
N GLY A 245 -1.77 25.29 3.35
CA GLY A 245 -2.55 24.10 3.69
C GLY A 245 -2.26 23.59 5.10
N VAL A 246 -0.99 23.53 5.49
CA VAL A 246 -0.58 23.14 6.85
C VAL A 246 -1.14 24.09 7.90
N LYS A 247 -1.00 25.41 7.71
CA LYS A 247 -1.54 26.42 8.65
C LYS A 247 -3.05 26.28 8.84
N GLN A 248 -3.80 26.09 7.75
CA GLN A 248 -5.24 25.90 7.83
C GLN A 248 -5.61 24.59 8.56
N PHE A 249 -4.88 23.50 8.28
CA PHE A 249 -5.06 22.23 8.96
C PHE A 249 -4.76 22.31 10.46
N GLN A 250 -3.64 22.93 10.85
CA GLN A 250 -3.26 23.15 12.25
C GLN A 250 -4.35 23.91 13.00
N LYS A 251 -4.87 24.99 12.39
CA LYS A 251 -5.99 25.75 12.92
C LYS A 251 -7.24 24.88 13.11
N GLN A 252 -7.57 24.04 12.13
CA GLN A 252 -8.72 23.13 12.21
C GLN A 252 -8.57 22.07 13.31
N LYS A 253 -7.34 21.66 13.63
CA LYS A 253 -7.03 20.62 14.64
C LYS A 253 -6.71 21.18 16.02
N GLY A 254 -6.73 22.50 16.22
CA GLY A 254 -6.36 23.12 17.49
C GLY A 254 -4.88 22.97 17.84
N LEU A 255 -4.02 22.87 16.83
CA LEU A 255 -2.57 22.85 16.99
C LEU A 255 -1.99 24.27 16.93
N GLU A 256 -0.73 24.42 17.35
CA GLU A 256 0.05 25.63 17.05
C GLU A 256 0.11 25.86 15.53
N VAL A 257 -0.17 27.09 15.10
CA VAL A 257 -0.30 27.47 13.68
C VAL A 257 1.02 28.08 13.18
N ASP A 258 2.07 27.26 13.14
CA ASP A 258 3.42 27.66 12.75
C ASP A 258 3.74 27.35 11.26
N GLY A 259 2.83 26.67 10.55
CA GLY A 259 3.03 26.24 9.17
C GLY A 259 4.07 25.14 8.99
N CYS A 260 4.53 24.56 10.10
CA CYS A 260 5.54 23.53 10.15
C CYS A 260 4.90 22.16 10.41
N VAL A 261 5.39 21.13 9.72
CA VAL A 261 4.96 19.74 9.95
C VAL A 261 5.95 19.08 10.90
N GLY A 262 5.78 19.39 12.19
CA GLY A 262 6.42 18.67 13.30
C GLY A 262 5.56 17.50 13.79
N THR A 263 6.03 16.80 14.83
CA THR A 263 5.42 15.57 15.36
C THR A 263 3.91 15.68 15.65
N ALA A 264 3.47 16.80 16.22
CA ALA A 264 2.05 17.05 16.49
C ALA A 264 1.22 17.14 15.20
N THR A 265 1.72 17.82 14.17
CA THR A 265 1.06 17.94 12.87
C THR A 265 1.01 16.59 12.15
N TRP A 266 2.10 15.82 12.16
CA TRP A 266 2.14 14.46 11.59
C TRP A 266 1.08 13.56 12.22
N LYS A 267 1.06 13.49 13.56
CA LYS A 267 0.09 12.69 14.31
C LYS A 267 -1.35 13.10 14.01
N ALA A 268 -1.62 14.40 13.94
CA ALA A 268 -2.97 14.90 13.65
C ALA A 268 -3.43 14.57 12.23
N LEU A 269 -2.50 14.46 11.28
CA LEU A 269 -2.77 14.01 9.90
C LEU A 269 -2.99 12.49 9.79
N GLY A 270 -2.86 11.76 10.90
CA GLY A 270 -3.06 10.31 10.96
C GLY A 270 -1.85 9.50 10.51
N MET A 271 -0.65 9.99 10.86
CA MET A 271 0.64 9.40 10.50
C MET A 271 1.42 9.01 11.74
#